data_AF-A0A7V0NTV6-F1
#
_entry.id   AF-A0A7V0NTV6-F1
#
_cell.length_a   1.000
_cell.length_b   1.000
_cell.length_c   1.000
_cell.angle_alpha   90.00
_cell.angle_beta   90.00
_cell.angle_gamma   90.00
#
_symmetry.space_group_name_H-M   'P 1'
#
loop_
_entity.id
_entity.type
_entity.pdbx_description
1 polymer ?
#
loop_
_entity_poly.entity_id
_entity_poly.type
_entity_poly.pdbx_seq_one_letter_code
_entity_poly.pdbx_strand_id
1 'polypeptide(L)' 'PVIASGGASNAVHLREGLDAGATGVLVASILHDGVTTVGELKVQLGAMGVVVRQ' A
#
# COMPACT_ATOMS: atom_id res chain seq x y z
N PRO A 1 -0.97 -7.41 -15.80
CA PRO A 1 -0.94 -6.59 -14.56
C PRO A 1 -1.80 -7.24 -13.49
N VAL A 2 -1.26 -7.42 -12.28
CA VAL A 2 -1.97 -8.05 -11.15
C VAL A 2 -2.06 -7.04 -10.03
N ILE A 3 -3.25 -6.91 -9.41
CA ILE A 3 -3.47 -6.05 -8.23
C ILE A 3 -3.65 -6.97 -7.02
N ALA A 4 -2.76 -6.87 -6.04
CA ALA A 4 -2.95 -7.55 -4.76
C ALA A 4 -4.04 -6.81 -3.97
N SER A 5 -5.02 -7.55 -3.46
CA SER A 5 -6.19 -7.00 -2.77
C SER A 5 -6.62 -7.92 -1.63
N GLY A 6 -6.98 -7.33 -0.50
CA GLY A 6 -7.43 -8.04 0.70
C GLY A 6 -6.31 -8.32 1.72
N GLY A 7 -6.63 -8.19 3.00
CA GLY A 7 -5.73 -8.53 4.12
C GLY A 7 -4.72 -7.46 4.54
N ALA A 8 -4.44 -6.45 3.71
CA ALA A 8 -3.48 -5.40 4.05
C ALA A 8 -3.98 -4.44 5.13
N SER A 9 -3.23 -4.34 6.23
CA SER A 9 -3.53 -3.43 7.35
C SER A 9 -2.51 -2.28 7.59
N ASN A 10 -1.41 -2.21 6.83
CA ASN A 10 -0.39 -1.18 6.96
C ASN A 10 0.50 -1.12 5.69
N ALA A 11 1.39 -0.12 5.58
CA ALA A 11 2.25 0.03 4.40
C ALA A 11 3.25 -1.13 4.17
N VAL A 12 3.62 -1.88 5.21
CA VAL A 12 4.49 -3.06 5.07
C VAL A 12 3.77 -4.17 4.28
N HIS A 13 2.50 -4.43 4.60
CA HIS A 13 1.68 -5.38 3.82
C HIS A 13 1.52 -4.94 2.35
N LEU A 14 1.44 -3.64 2.09
CA LEU A 14 1.41 -3.11 0.73
C LEU A 14 2.75 -3.37 0.03
N ARG A 15 3.87 -3.15 0.72
CA ARG A 15 5.21 -3.43 0.20
C ARG A 15 5.39 -4.92 -0.11
N GLU A 16 4.96 -5.80 0.77
CA GLU A 16 5.02 -7.26 0.56
C GLU A 16 4.25 -7.69 -0.69
N GLY A 17 3.07 -7.11 -0.95
CA GLY A 17 2.32 -7.35 -2.17
C GLY A 17 3.07 -6.94 -3.44
N LEU A 18 3.79 -5.81 -3.39
CA LEU A 18 4.63 -5.34 -4.49
C LEU A 18 5.87 -6.24 -4.69
N ASP A 19 6.54 -6.63 -3.60
CA ASP A 19 7.70 -7.53 -3.64
C ASP A 19 7.33 -8.93 -4.14
N ALA A 20 6.09 -9.37 -3.92
CA ALA A 20 5.54 -10.60 -4.48
C ALA A 20 5.24 -10.52 -6.00
N GLY A 21 5.48 -9.37 -6.63
CA GLY A 21 5.34 -9.17 -8.08
C GLY A 21 4.01 -8.55 -8.51
N ALA A 22 3.17 -8.07 -7.57
CA ALA A 22 1.98 -7.33 -7.96
C ALA A 22 2.35 -6.00 -8.62
N THR A 23 1.60 -5.62 -9.66
CA THR A 23 1.74 -4.31 -10.32
C THR A 23 1.13 -3.18 -9.50
N GLY A 24 0.21 -3.50 -8.59
CA GLY A 24 -0.41 -2.56 -7.69
C GLY A 24 -1.04 -3.25 -6.48
N VAL A 25 -1.45 -2.43 -5.52
CA VAL A 25 -2.06 -2.87 -4.27
C VAL A 25 -3.34 -2.08 -4.02
N LEU A 26 -4.37 -2.74 -3.49
CA LEU A 26 -5.65 -2.13 -3.14
C LEU A 26 -5.90 -2.27 -1.64
N VAL A 27 -6.37 -1.17 -1.05
CA VAL A 27 -6.68 -1.05 0.37
C VAL A 27 -8.01 -0.30 0.55
N ALA A 28 -8.84 -0.77 1.48
CA ALA A 28 -10.17 -0.21 1.74
C ALA A 28 -10.38 0.08 3.24
N SER A 29 -10.51 -0.94 4.08
CA SER A 29 -10.91 -0.79 5.49
C SER A 29 -10.04 0.20 6.27
N ILE A 30 -8.71 0.12 6.20
CA ILE A 30 -7.84 1.04 6.96
C ILE A 30 -7.92 2.51 6.48
N LEU A 31 -8.45 2.76 5.28
CA LEU A 31 -8.74 4.11 4.81
C LEU A 31 -10.14 4.56 5.25
N HIS A 32 -11.14 3.69 5.14
CA HIS A 32 -12.51 3.99 5.56
C HIS A 32 -12.63 4.17 7.08
N ASP A 33 -11.87 3.40 7.85
CA ASP A 33 -11.86 3.40 9.32
C ASP A 33 -10.94 4.49 9.90
N GLY A 34 -10.24 5.25 9.05
CA GLY A 34 -9.37 6.35 9.47
C GLY A 34 -8.08 5.92 10.17
N VAL A 35 -7.67 4.65 10.04
CA VAL A 35 -6.42 4.12 10.62
C VAL A 35 -5.19 4.76 9.98
N THR A 36 -5.28 5.13 8.71
CA THR A 36 -4.24 5.86 7.97
C THR A 36 -4.85 6.61 6.79
N THR A 37 -4.04 7.42 6.10
CA THR A 37 -4.40 8.09 4.85
C THR A 37 -3.58 7.58 3.66
N VAL A 38 -4.07 7.83 2.44
CA VAL A 38 -3.30 7.56 1.21
C VAL A 38 -1.96 8.31 1.23
N GLY A 39 -1.90 9.52 1.79
CA GLY A 39 -0.68 10.32 1.90
C GLY A 39 0.35 9.66 2.81
N GLU A 40 -0.05 9.23 4.01
CA GLU A 40 0.82 8.52 4.95
C GLU A 40 1.35 7.20 4.36
N LEU A 41 0.48 6.41 3.71
CA LEU A 41 0.90 5.18 3.04
C LEU A 41 1.94 5.45 1.95
N LYS A 42 1.75 6.49 1.14
CA LYS A 42 2.72 6.90 0.12
C LYS A 42 4.05 7.34 0.74
N VAL A 43 4.04 8.11 1.82
CA VAL A 43 5.26 8.52 2.54
C VAL A 43 6.02 7.29 3.04
N GLN A 44 5.33 6.36 3.69
CA GLN A 44 5.94 5.13 4.20
C GLN A 44 6.48 4.24 3.08
N LEU A 45 5.72 4.05 2.01
CA LEU A 45 6.17 3.30 0.83
C LEU A 45 7.38 3.97 0.15
N GLY A 46 7.37 5.29 0.04
CA GLY A 46 8.49 6.08 -0.46
C GLY A 46 9.75 5.92 0.40
N ALA A 47 9.61 5.92 1.73
CA ALA A 47 10.71 5.63 2.66
C ALA A 47 11.27 4.21 2.53
N MET A 48 10.46 3.27 2.04
CA MET A 48 10.88 1.90 1.70
C MET A 48 11.46 1.78 0.27
N GLY A 49 11.57 2.88 -0.48
CA GLY A 49 12.12 2.90 -1.84
C GLY A 49 11.11 2.60 -2.95
N VAL A 50 9.81 2.55 -2.65
CA VAL A 50 8.77 2.41 -3.67
C VAL A 50 8.54 3.76 -4.34
N VAL A 51 8.67 3.82 -5.66
CA VAL A 51 8.36 5.03 -6.44
C VAL A 51 6.84 5.24 -6.46
N VAL A 52 6.39 6.30 -5.79
CA VAL A 52 4.97 6.66 -5.70
C VAL A 52 4.72 8.06 -6.26
N ARG A 53 3.56 8.24 -6.89
CA ARG A 53 3.11 9.57 -7.34
C ARG A 53 2.78 10.43 -6.12
N GLN A 54 3.23 11.68 -6.11
CA GLN A 54 2.80 12.70 -5.14
C GLN A 54 1.35 13.10 -5.45
#